data_AF-A0A0Q5R3P2-F1
#
_entry.id   AF-A0A0Q5R3P2-F1
#
_cell.length_a   1.000
_cell.length_b   1.000
_cell.length_c   1.000
_cell.angle_alpha   90.00
_cell.angle_beta   90.00
_cell.angle_gamma   90.00
#
_symmetry.space_group_name_H-M   'P 1'
#
loop_
_entity.id
_entity.type
_entity.pdbx_description
1 polymer ?
#
loop_
_entity_poly.entity_id
_entity_poly.type
_entity_poly.pdbx_seq_one_letter_code
_entity_poly.pdbx_strand_id
1 'polypeptide(L)'
;MTESTLGAWVFTVNGARWDSVVDIASRRGGLATRCVAANYRKDVMVAGQRALLWASGPPTGPRPRGIAGLGWITGPSEIDPENDSDEPSWLAHTDIRLLSDAERIPATDLNEVPGLAGMEILRLPQASNPSWVTRDEMAVIEPLLAGWPDPPVARSTAVG
;
A
#
# COMPACT_ATOMS: atom_id res chain seq x y z
N MET A 1 -1.64 8.23 14.84
CA MET A 1 -0.38 8.14 14.09
C MET A 1 0.17 9.55 13.93
N THR A 2 1.43 9.78 14.26
CA THR A 2 2.15 11.01 13.88
C THR A 2 3.13 10.69 12.75
N GLU A 3 3.53 11.68 11.97
CA GLU A 3 4.51 11.51 10.88
C GLU A 3 5.81 10.83 11.37
N SER A 4 6.24 11.15 12.60
CA SER A 4 7.44 10.57 13.22
C SER A 4 7.33 9.07 13.51
N THR A 5 6.12 8.51 13.56
CA THR A 5 5.86 7.08 13.84
C THR A 5 5.56 6.27 12.60
N LEU A 6 5.26 6.91 11.46
CA LEU A 6 4.93 6.23 10.21
C LEU A 6 6.15 5.51 9.63
N GLY A 7 6.01 4.21 9.42
CA GLY A 7 6.95 3.38 8.67
C GLY A 7 6.55 3.25 7.20
N ALA A 8 5.29 2.88 6.94
CA ALA A 8 4.69 2.88 5.60
C ALA A 8 3.16 2.93 5.67
N TRP A 9 2.53 3.48 4.65
CA TRP A 9 1.09 3.31 4.41
C TRP A 9 0.80 1.91 3.88
N VAL A 10 -0.36 1.34 4.21
CA VAL A 10 -0.77 0.03 3.73
C VAL A 10 -2.10 0.17 2.99
N PHE A 11 -2.05 -0.02 1.67
CA PHE A 11 -3.20 0.01 0.80
C PHE A 11 -3.74 -1.39 0.55
N THR A 12 -5.04 -1.58 0.67
CA THR A 12 -5.65 -2.89 0.44
C THR A 12 -6.15 -3.05 -0.99
N VAL A 13 -6.06 -4.27 -1.50
CA VAL A 13 -6.72 -4.68 -2.73
C VAL A 13 -7.40 -6.03 -2.54
N ASN A 14 -8.54 -6.23 -3.19
CA ASN A 14 -9.25 -7.50 -3.16
C ASN A 14 -8.46 -8.53 -3.98
N GLY A 15 -7.96 -9.60 -3.35
CA GLY A 15 -7.22 -10.68 -4.02
C GLY A 15 -8.02 -11.41 -5.09
N ALA A 16 -9.36 -11.40 -5.02
CA ALA A 16 -10.21 -11.91 -6.11
C ALA A 16 -10.10 -11.08 -7.40
N ARG A 17 -9.60 -9.85 -7.33
CA ARG A 17 -9.34 -8.96 -8.48
C ARG A 17 -7.86 -8.90 -8.85
N TRP A 18 -7.03 -9.80 -8.32
CA TRP A 18 -5.57 -9.74 -8.48
C TRP A 18 -5.11 -9.70 -9.94
N ASP A 19 -5.73 -10.48 -10.81
CA ASP A 19 -5.34 -10.52 -12.23
C ASP A 19 -5.54 -9.15 -12.91
N SER A 20 -6.63 -8.44 -12.58
CA SER A 20 -6.85 -7.06 -13.05
C SER A 20 -5.82 -6.08 -12.48
N VAL A 21 -5.37 -6.27 -11.23
CA VAL A 21 -4.32 -5.45 -10.60
C VAL A 21 -3.00 -5.65 -11.34
N VAL A 22 -2.65 -6.90 -11.66
CA VAL A 22 -1.46 -7.25 -12.44
C VAL A 22 -1.51 -6.63 -13.83
N ASP A 23 -2.65 -6.71 -14.52
CA ASP A 23 -2.83 -6.11 -15.85
C ASP A 23 -2.64 -4.58 -15.81
N ILE A 24 -3.23 -3.90 -14.83
CA ILE A 24 -3.09 -2.45 -14.64
C ILE A 24 -1.63 -2.08 -14.37
N ALA A 25 -1.00 -2.76 -13.41
CA ALA A 25 0.38 -2.49 -13.03
C ALA A 25 1.33 -2.72 -14.21
N SER A 26 1.14 -3.80 -14.98
CA SER A 26 1.99 -4.13 -16.14
C SER A 26 1.91 -3.06 -17.25
N ARG A 27 0.72 -2.51 -17.50
CA ARG A 27 0.53 -1.46 -18.52
C ARG A 27 1.08 -0.10 -18.10
N ARG A 28 1.18 0.16 -16.79
CA ARG A 28 1.54 1.47 -16.24
C ARG A 28 2.93 1.49 -15.58
N GLY A 29 3.60 0.35 -15.47
CA GLY A 29 4.87 0.20 -14.74
C GLY A 29 4.74 0.15 -13.21
N GLY A 30 3.52 0.09 -12.69
CA GLY A 30 3.20 0.15 -11.26
C GLY A 30 1.75 0.57 -11.02
N LEU A 31 1.30 0.57 -9.77
CA LEU A 31 0.01 1.15 -9.39
C LEU A 31 0.19 2.64 -9.09
N ALA A 32 -0.36 3.48 -9.97
CA ALA A 32 -0.22 4.93 -9.91
C ALA A 32 -1.13 5.60 -8.87
N THR A 33 -2.28 4.98 -8.56
CA THR A 33 -3.23 5.51 -7.58
C THR A 33 -3.87 4.40 -6.76
N ARG A 34 -4.30 4.75 -5.55
CA ARG A 34 -5.09 3.89 -4.67
C ARG A 34 -6.24 4.65 -4.03
N CYS A 35 -7.44 4.08 -4.05
CA CYS A 35 -8.58 4.64 -3.33
C CYS A 35 -8.28 4.71 -1.82
N VAL A 36 -8.68 5.79 -1.17
CA VAL A 36 -8.58 6.00 0.27
C VAL A 36 -9.90 6.51 0.84
N ALA A 37 -10.15 6.19 2.10
CA ALA A 37 -11.32 6.66 2.82
C ALA A 37 -11.21 8.17 3.07
N ALA A 38 -12.37 8.84 3.08
CA ALA A 38 -12.52 10.26 3.40
C ALA A 38 -12.31 10.53 4.90
N ASN A 39 -11.10 10.34 5.40
CA ASN A 39 -10.70 10.61 6.78
C ASN A 39 -9.34 11.32 6.85
N TYR A 40 -8.91 11.72 8.05
CA TYR A 40 -7.68 12.52 8.24
C TYR A 40 -6.41 11.92 7.60
N ARG A 41 -6.36 10.60 7.34
CA ARG A 41 -5.16 9.95 6.78
C ARG A 41 -4.85 10.42 5.37
N LYS A 42 -5.87 10.72 4.58
CA LYS A 42 -5.70 11.27 3.22
C LYS A 42 -4.98 12.63 3.25
N ASP A 43 -5.16 13.39 4.32
CA ASP A 43 -4.67 14.77 4.44
C ASP A 43 -3.20 14.84 4.89
N VAL A 44 -2.64 13.72 5.35
CA VAL A 44 -1.26 13.65 5.88
C VAL A 44 -0.33 12.80 5.01
N MET A 45 -0.80 12.40 3.82
CA MET A 45 0.02 11.74 2.81
C MET A 45 0.88 12.75 2.07
N VAL A 46 2.19 12.51 2.04
CA VAL A 46 3.14 13.34 1.31
C VAL A 46 4.11 12.48 0.51
N ALA A 47 4.61 13.05 -0.59
CA ALA A 47 5.55 12.38 -1.47
C ALA A 47 6.81 11.90 -0.70
N GLY A 48 7.29 10.72 -1.05
CA GLY A 48 8.46 10.09 -0.42
C GLY A 48 8.14 9.23 0.81
N GLN A 49 6.89 9.21 1.30
CA GLN A 49 6.48 8.22 2.29
C GLN A 49 6.39 6.82 1.64
N ARG A 50 6.80 5.77 2.37
CA ARG A 50 6.72 4.39 1.90
C ARG A 50 5.27 3.92 1.77
N ALA A 51 4.99 3.09 0.78
CA ALA A 51 3.70 2.45 0.55
C ALA A 51 3.85 0.92 0.39
N LEU A 52 3.00 0.18 1.08
CA LEU A 52 2.80 -1.26 0.95
C LEU A 52 1.46 -1.53 0.29
N LEU A 53 1.40 -2.55 -0.56
CA LEU A 53 0.15 -3.12 -1.04
C LEU A 53 -0.13 -4.42 -0.31
N TRP A 54 -1.32 -4.50 0.26
CA TRP A 54 -1.85 -5.68 0.92
C TRP A 54 -2.93 -6.33 0.05
N ALA A 55 -2.68 -7.55 -0.41
CA ALA A 55 -3.72 -8.37 -1.01
C ALA A 55 -4.59 -8.99 0.09
N SER A 56 -5.90 -8.73 0.08
CA SER A 56 -6.85 -9.43 0.94
C SER A 56 -7.27 -10.76 0.31
N GLY A 57 -7.75 -11.70 1.12
CA GLY A 57 -8.06 -13.04 0.65
C GLY A 57 -8.01 -14.08 1.79
N PRO A 58 -8.11 -15.37 1.44
CA PRO A 58 -7.94 -16.44 2.41
C PRO A 58 -6.51 -16.41 3.01
N PRO A 59 -6.31 -16.94 4.23
CA PRO A 59 -4.98 -17.01 4.85
C PRO A 59 -4.02 -17.92 4.08
N THR A 60 -4.53 -18.89 3.33
CA THR A 60 -3.76 -19.90 2.59
C THR A 60 -4.33 -20.05 1.17
N GLY A 61 -3.56 -20.68 0.29
CA GLY A 61 -3.94 -20.95 -1.10
C GLY A 61 -2.96 -20.32 -2.09
N PRO A 62 -3.31 -20.28 -3.40
CA PRO A 62 -2.40 -19.78 -4.43
C PRO A 62 -2.13 -18.27 -4.33
N ARG A 63 -2.98 -17.53 -3.63
CA ARG A 63 -2.87 -16.08 -3.38
C ARG A 63 -3.28 -15.79 -1.93
N PRO A 64 -2.44 -16.16 -0.96
CA PRO A 64 -2.75 -15.89 0.44
C PRO A 64 -2.78 -14.38 0.68
N ARG A 65 -3.61 -13.93 1.62
CA ARG A 65 -3.57 -12.52 2.03
C ARG A 65 -2.18 -12.16 2.56
N GLY A 66 -1.73 -10.94 2.33
CA GLY A 66 -0.39 -10.52 2.74
C GLY A 66 0.16 -9.36 1.94
N ILE A 67 1.46 -9.08 2.13
CA ILE A 67 2.18 -8.04 1.40
C ILE A 67 2.42 -8.53 -0.03
N ALA A 68 1.97 -7.74 -1.00
CA ALA A 68 1.98 -8.08 -2.42
C ALA A 68 2.58 -6.98 -3.32
N GLY A 69 3.01 -5.86 -2.73
CA GLY A 69 3.64 -4.77 -3.46
C GLY A 69 4.34 -3.78 -2.54
N LEU A 70 5.36 -3.12 -3.07
CA LEU A 70 6.22 -2.17 -2.37
C LEU A 70 6.34 -0.90 -3.21
N GLY A 71 6.45 0.26 -2.58
CA GLY A 71 6.45 1.50 -3.32
C GLY A 71 6.47 2.76 -2.48
N TRP A 72 5.98 3.83 -3.10
CA TRP A 72 6.07 5.18 -2.56
C TRP A 72 4.76 5.93 -2.75
N ILE A 73 4.47 6.84 -1.84
CA ILE A 73 3.54 7.95 -2.08
C ILE A 73 4.27 8.95 -2.97
N THR A 74 3.59 9.42 -4.02
CA THR A 74 4.16 10.32 -5.04
C THR A 74 3.57 11.72 -5.00
N GLY A 75 2.51 11.94 -4.20
CA GLY A 75 1.85 13.24 -4.04
C GLY A 75 0.76 13.22 -2.97
N PRO A 76 0.13 14.37 -2.69
CA PRO A 76 -1.02 14.44 -1.78
C PRO A 76 -2.22 13.66 -2.33
N SER A 77 -3.16 13.26 -1.47
CA SER A 77 -4.42 12.68 -1.97
C SER A 77 -5.28 13.73 -2.68
N GLU A 78 -6.00 13.30 -3.71
CA GLU A 78 -6.95 14.12 -4.47
C GLU A 78 -8.34 13.49 -4.51
N ILE A 79 -9.35 14.29 -4.87
CA ILE A 79 -10.68 13.76 -5.18
C ILE A 79 -10.57 12.96 -6.47
N ASP A 80 -11.19 11.79 -6.48
CA ASP A 80 -11.28 10.95 -7.67
C ASP A 80 -12.08 11.66 -8.77
N PRO A 81 -11.43 12.08 -9.87
CA PRO A 81 -12.10 12.84 -10.92
C PRO A 81 -13.04 11.97 -11.77
N GLU A 82 -12.91 10.63 -11.68
CA GLU A 82 -13.73 9.68 -12.44
C GLU A 82 -14.96 9.20 -11.66
N ASN A 83 -15.09 9.60 -10.39
CA ASN A 83 -16.23 9.24 -9.56
C ASN A 83 -17.46 10.09 -9.90
N ASP A 84 -18.51 9.44 -10.38
CA ASP A 84 -19.78 10.04 -10.78
C ASP A 84 -20.86 9.98 -9.68
N SER A 85 -20.51 9.49 -8.49
CA SER A 85 -21.39 9.45 -7.31
C SER A 85 -21.52 10.81 -6.62
N ASP A 86 -22.65 11.00 -5.91
CA ASP A 86 -22.87 12.17 -5.04
C ASP A 86 -21.90 12.23 -3.85
N GLU A 87 -21.28 11.09 -3.48
CA GLU A 87 -20.26 11.04 -2.43
C GLU A 87 -18.85 10.99 -3.03
N PRO A 88 -17.96 11.94 -2.71
CA PRO A 88 -16.61 11.97 -3.28
C PRO A 88 -15.75 10.81 -2.76
N SER A 89 -15.16 10.04 -3.67
CA SER A 89 -14.02 9.16 -3.36
C SER A 89 -12.71 9.93 -3.45
N TRP A 90 -11.68 9.42 -2.76
CA TRP A 90 -10.35 10.01 -2.72
C TRP A 90 -9.32 9.03 -3.25
N LEU A 91 -8.31 9.54 -3.95
CA LEU A 91 -7.18 8.79 -4.49
C LEU A 91 -5.88 9.27 -3.85
N ALA A 92 -5.07 8.35 -3.34
CA ALA A 92 -3.67 8.59 -3.04
C ALA A 92 -2.82 8.35 -4.28
N HIS A 93 -1.91 9.27 -4.59
CA HIS A 93 -0.90 9.10 -5.63
C HIS A 93 0.21 8.18 -5.14
N THR A 94 0.46 7.11 -5.89
CA THR A 94 1.41 6.07 -5.52
C THR A 94 2.31 5.69 -6.70
N ASP A 95 3.42 5.03 -6.39
CA ASP A 95 4.18 4.23 -7.33
C ASP A 95 4.51 2.92 -6.63
N ILE A 96 3.65 1.92 -6.82
CA ILE A 96 3.77 0.60 -6.18
C ILE A 96 4.08 -0.44 -7.25
N ARG A 97 5.23 -1.09 -7.09
CA ARG A 97 5.62 -2.28 -7.82
C ARG A 97 4.98 -3.51 -7.18
N LEU A 98 4.36 -4.36 -8.00
CA LEU A 98 3.86 -5.65 -7.53
C LEU A 98 5.03 -6.62 -7.34
N LEU A 99 4.93 -7.41 -6.27
CA LEU A 99 5.84 -8.50 -5.98
C LEU A 99 5.46 -9.74 -6.82
N SER A 100 6.47 -10.43 -7.32
CA SER A 100 6.28 -11.77 -7.89
C SER A 100 5.75 -12.74 -6.82
N ASP A 101 5.18 -13.87 -7.23
CA ASP A 101 4.59 -14.82 -6.29
C ASP A 101 5.60 -15.33 -5.23
N ALA A 102 6.89 -15.42 -5.58
CA ALA A 102 7.96 -15.84 -4.66
C ALA A 102 8.42 -14.74 -3.70
N GLU A 103 8.17 -13.46 -4.02
CA GLU A 103 8.55 -12.32 -3.18
C GLU A 103 7.42 -11.86 -2.24
N ARG A 104 6.18 -12.32 -2.46
CA ARG A 104 5.05 -11.96 -1.58
C ARG A 104 5.26 -12.55 -0.19
N ILE A 105 4.82 -11.79 0.82
CA ILE A 105 4.86 -12.25 2.21
C ILE A 105 3.44 -12.54 2.69
N PRO A 106 3.08 -13.81 2.92
CA PRO A 106 1.81 -14.19 3.51
C PRO A 106 1.61 -13.58 4.89
N ALA A 107 0.35 -13.28 5.23
CA ALA A 107 -0.01 -12.81 6.55
C ALA A 107 0.28 -13.85 7.65
N THR A 108 0.27 -15.15 7.32
CA THR A 108 0.64 -16.22 8.25
C THR A 108 2.06 -16.04 8.74
N ASP A 109 2.99 -15.79 7.81
CA ASP A 109 4.41 -15.64 8.10
C ASP A 109 4.64 -14.38 8.94
N LEU A 110 3.95 -13.27 8.61
CA LEU A 110 4.00 -12.04 9.42
C LEU A 110 3.45 -12.24 10.85
N ASN A 111 2.45 -13.11 11.04
CA ASN A 111 1.92 -13.39 12.38
C ASN A 111 2.90 -14.18 13.26
N GLU A 112 3.84 -14.91 12.66
CA GLU A 112 4.87 -15.67 13.39
C GLU A 112 6.06 -14.80 13.81
N VAL A 113 6.18 -13.59 13.27
CA VAL A 113 7.29 -12.69 13.56
C VAL A 113 7.01 -11.87 14.82
N PRO A 114 7.85 -12.01 15.88
CA PRO A 114 7.73 -11.17 17.07
C PRO A 114 7.86 -9.68 16.73
N GLY A 115 6.97 -8.87 17.28
CA GLY A 115 6.93 -7.42 17.02
C GLY A 115 5.94 -6.98 15.94
N LEU A 116 5.36 -7.92 15.16
CA LEU A 116 4.37 -7.58 14.12
C LEU A 116 2.91 -7.79 14.54
N ALA A 117 2.64 -8.40 15.69
CA ALA A 117 1.28 -8.59 16.19
C ALA A 117 0.50 -7.27 16.41
N GLY A 118 1.21 -6.14 16.49
CA GLY A 118 0.63 -4.80 16.59
C GLY A 118 0.12 -4.21 15.28
N MET A 119 0.53 -4.77 14.12
CA MET A 119 0.24 -4.19 12.82
C MET A 119 -1.27 -4.02 12.64
N GLU A 120 -1.69 -2.81 12.26
CA GLU A 120 -3.11 -2.47 12.21
C GLU A 120 -3.88 -3.41 11.28
N ILE A 121 -3.32 -3.73 10.11
CA ILE A 121 -3.96 -4.61 9.12
C ILE A 121 -4.13 -6.06 9.59
N LEU A 122 -3.28 -6.53 10.52
CA LEU A 122 -3.40 -7.86 11.10
C LEU A 122 -4.46 -7.89 12.22
N ARG A 123 -4.48 -6.86 13.07
CA ARG A 123 -5.46 -6.73 14.16
C ARG A 123 -6.87 -6.40 13.67
N LEU A 124 -6.97 -5.54 12.66
CA LEU A 124 -8.22 -4.97 12.16
C LEU A 124 -8.28 -5.10 10.63
N PRO A 125 -8.42 -6.33 10.08
CA PRO A 125 -8.39 -6.57 8.63
C PRO A 125 -9.54 -5.90 7.85
N GLN A 126 -10.56 -5.42 8.55
CA GLN A 126 -11.72 -4.70 7.99
C GLN A 126 -11.67 -3.19 8.31
N ALA A 127 -10.53 -2.65 8.75
CA ALA A 127 -10.36 -1.23 8.96
C ALA A 127 -10.42 -0.44 7.64
N SER A 128 -10.65 0.88 7.74
CA SER A 128 -10.63 1.78 6.59
C SER A 128 -9.29 1.72 5.85
N ASN A 129 -9.36 1.72 4.52
CA ASN A 129 -8.18 1.85 3.67
C ASN A 129 -7.78 3.35 3.58
N PRO A 130 -6.53 3.73 3.88
CA PRO A 130 -5.40 2.88 4.24
C PRO A 130 -5.31 2.61 5.74
N SER A 131 -4.58 1.54 6.06
CA SER A 131 -3.94 1.34 7.36
C SER A 131 -2.46 1.77 7.29
N TRP A 132 -1.68 1.54 8.35
CA TRP A 132 -0.24 1.83 8.35
C TRP A 132 0.54 0.77 9.12
N VAL A 133 1.84 0.77 8.89
CA VAL A 133 2.84 0.17 9.77
C VAL A 133 3.65 1.27 10.43
N THR A 134 4.03 1.06 11.68
CA THR A 134 4.95 1.92 12.41
C THR A 134 6.38 1.76 11.92
N ARG A 135 7.28 2.68 12.28
CA ARG A 135 8.71 2.56 11.97
C ARG A 135 9.34 1.31 12.57
N ASP A 136 8.96 0.96 13.80
CA ASP A 136 9.50 -0.22 14.49
C ASP A 136 9.03 -1.51 13.80
N GLU A 137 7.75 -1.60 13.43
CA GLU A 137 7.24 -2.72 12.63
C GLU A 137 7.90 -2.77 11.25
N MET A 138 8.11 -1.63 10.61
CA MET A 138 8.78 -1.56 9.31
C MET A 138 10.24 -2.05 9.41
N ALA A 139 10.96 -1.72 10.48
CA ALA A 139 12.32 -2.21 10.71
C ALA A 139 12.37 -3.74 10.87
N VAL A 140 11.29 -4.36 11.34
CA VAL A 140 11.15 -5.82 11.45
C VAL A 140 10.73 -6.45 10.10
N ILE A 141 9.89 -5.77 9.31
CA ILE A 141 9.45 -6.24 7.99
C ILE A 141 10.58 -6.15 6.96
N GLU A 142 11.39 -5.09 7.01
CA GLU A 142 12.37 -4.76 5.96
C GLU A 142 13.36 -5.88 5.62
N PRO A 143 13.92 -6.63 6.58
CA PRO A 143 14.79 -7.78 6.30
C PRO A 143 14.08 -8.97 5.61
N LEU A 144 12.75 -9.03 5.63
CA LEU A 144 11.96 -10.09 4.98
C LEU A 144 11.69 -9.77 3.50
N LEU A 145 11.91 -8.53 3.09
CA LEU A 145 11.61 -8.06 1.73
C LEU A 145 12.79 -8.35 0.80
N ALA A 146 12.49 -8.62 -0.47
CA ALA A 146 13.50 -8.77 -1.54
C ALA A 146 14.28 -7.48 -1.85
N GLY A 147 13.87 -6.35 -1.25
CA GLY A 147 14.44 -5.03 -1.47
C GLY A 147 13.36 -3.99 -1.78
N TRP A 148 13.51 -2.80 -1.21
CA TRP A 148 12.62 -1.69 -1.51
C TRP A 148 12.99 -1.06 -2.86
N PRO A 149 12.04 -0.76 -3.76
CA PRO A 149 12.36 -0.08 -5.01
C PRO A 149 12.90 1.33 -4.73
N ASP A 150 13.79 1.83 -5.59
CA ASP A 150 14.23 3.22 -5.51
C ASP A 150 13.02 4.18 -5.54
N PRO A 151 13.07 5.30 -4.81
CA PRO A 151 12.02 6.30 -4.90
C PRO A 151 11.94 6.82 -6.33
N PRO A 152 10.73 7.03 -6.87
CA PRO A 152 10.59 7.63 -8.18
C PRO A 152 11.28 8.99 -8.17
N VAL A 153 12.09 9.25 -9.19
CA VAL A 153 12.71 10.56 -9.37
C VAL A 153 11.57 11.57 -9.45
N ALA A 154 11.57 12.58 -8.58
CA ALA A 154 10.59 13.65 -8.62
C ALA A 154 10.56 14.20 -10.04
N ARG A 155 9.44 13.99 -10.75
CA ARG A 155 9.26 14.60 -12.07
C ARG A 155 9.22 16.10 -11.81
N SER A 156 10.29 16.79 -12.20
CA SER A 156 10.33 18.24 -12.17
C SER A 156 9.16 18.72 -13.03
N THR A 157 8.17 19.33 -12.39
CA THR A 157 7.07 19.99 -13.08
C THR A 157 7.67 21.21 -13.76
N ALA A 158 8.23 21.01 -14.96
CA ALA A 158 8.47 22.10 -15.89
C ALA A 158 7.09 22.64 -16.29
N VAL A 159 6.67 23.69 -15.59
CA VAL A 159 5.57 24.55 -16.02
C VAL A 159 6.07 25.26 -17.28
N GLY A 160 5.52 24.87 -18.44
CA GLY A 160 5.63 25.61 -19.69
C GLY A 160 4.53 26.66 -19.80
#